data_AF-A0A8C3B4D0-F1
#
_entry.id   AF-A0A8C3B4D0-F1
#
_cell.length_a   1.000
_cell.length_b   1.000
_cell.length_c   1.000
_cell.angle_alpha   90.00
_cell.angle_beta   90.00
_cell.angle_gamma   90.00
#
_symmetry.space_group_name_H-M   'P 1'
#
loop_
_entity.id
_entity.type
_entity.pdbx_description
1 polymer ?
#
loop_
_entity_poly.entity_id
_entity_poly.type
_entity_poly.pdbx_seq_one_letter_code
_entity_poly.pdbx_strand_id
1 'polypeptide(L)'
;MANLALGSILAVLASFIITANVLVAIVLLRLIQKSGYKGHYFVLNLAVADAMVGFTVTGVVMDEFSEPFYPPQIFCVLRMAFVTSSSAASILSLTLVACDRHLAIRKPFHYLQLVTGLRVGVQLVGLWLLAALIGFLPVFAPVFQRISAQEKCSFFGVFHPTYMLTVSCIGFFPALFLFIYLYCDMLKIASVHVQHIREVEHAGLAGSCPPPHTTSDMKALRTVAILIGCFALSWLPFFIASIVQTVCTNCLTYKVIESYLWLLGLCNSLLNPLLYSCWQKDVRLQFSQLATGVKRRVLLHLGNRHHFPGRGTKSLPTVSCLRLQD
;
A
#
# COMPACT_ATOMS: atom_id res chain seq x y z
N MET A 1 -5.40 24.54 21.74
CA MET A 1 -6.74 24.29 21.17
C MET A 1 -6.67 23.06 20.29
N ALA A 2 -7.50 22.06 20.60
CA ALA A 2 -7.71 20.88 19.75
C ALA A 2 -8.16 21.31 18.34
N ASN A 3 -7.58 20.73 17.28
CA ASN A 3 -8.04 20.94 15.92
C ASN A 3 -8.97 19.79 15.52
N LEU A 4 -10.19 19.81 16.05
CA LEU A 4 -11.15 18.70 15.92
C LEU A 4 -11.41 18.31 14.46
N ALA A 5 -11.37 19.27 13.53
CA ALA A 5 -11.54 18.99 12.11
C ALA A 5 -10.40 18.12 11.57
N LEU A 6 -9.14 18.49 11.83
CA LEU A 6 -7.97 17.73 11.41
C LEU A 6 -7.91 16.35 12.08
N GLY A 7 -8.16 16.30 13.40
CA GLY A 7 -8.23 15.04 14.14
C GLY A 7 -9.28 14.08 13.59
N SER A 8 -10.47 14.58 13.24
CA SER A 8 -11.53 13.78 12.62
C SER A 8 -11.15 13.27 11.24
N ILE A 9 -10.52 14.10 10.40
CA ILE A 9 -10.04 13.70 9.07
C ILE A 9 -9.00 12.58 9.20
N LEU A 10 -8.00 12.75 10.09
CA LEU A 10 -6.95 11.76 10.31
C LEU A 10 -7.52 10.45 10.88
N ALA A 11 -8.47 10.51 11.81
CA ALA A 11 -9.12 9.33 12.40
C ALA A 11 -9.86 8.50 11.33
N VAL A 12 -10.66 9.17 10.51
CA VAL A 12 -11.41 8.54 9.42
C VAL A 12 -10.45 7.94 8.40
N LEU A 13 -9.42 8.69 8.00
CA LEU A 13 -8.43 8.22 7.04
C LEU A 13 -7.65 7.00 7.57
N ALA A 14 -7.15 7.06 8.80
CA ALA A 14 -6.44 5.94 9.43
C ALA A 14 -7.32 4.68 9.50
N SER A 15 -8.59 4.84 9.88
CA SER A 15 -9.55 3.73 9.93
C SER A 15 -9.76 3.08 8.55
N PHE A 16 -9.88 3.88 7.50
CA PHE A 16 -9.99 3.38 6.13
C PHE A 16 -8.70 2.69 5.67
N ILE A 17 -7.52 3.29 5.93
CA ILE A 17 -6.22 2.70 5.58
C ILE A 17 -6.09 1.31 6.22
N ILE A 18 -6.34 1.19 7.53
CA ILE A 18 -6.25 -0.08 8.26
C ILE A 18 -7.23 -1.09 7.67
N THR A 19 -8.51 -0.72 7.56
CA THR A 19 -9.56 -1.66 7.12
C THR A 19 -9.33 -2.15 5.69
N ALA A 20 -9.01 -1.24 4.76
CA ALA A 20 -8.80 -1.58 3.36
C ALA A 20 -7.58 -2.49 3.18
N ASN A 21 -6.46 -2.18 3.85
CA ASN A 21 -5.24 -2.98 3.71
C ASN A 21 -5.33 -4.33 4.41
N VAL A 22 -5.98 -4.42 5.59
CA VAL A 22 -6.25 -5.72 6.24
C VAL A 22 -7.11 -6.61 5.34
N LEU A 23 -8.13 -6.03 4.70
CA LEU A 23 -9.00 -6.77 3.79
C LEU A 23 -8.25 -7.27 2.55
N VAL A 24 -7.39 -6.43 1.96
CA VAL A 24 -6.49 -6.82 0.85
C VAL A 24 -5.53 -7.93 1.29
N ALA A 25 -4.94 -7.84 2.49
CA ALA A 25 -4.05 -8.86 3.03
C ALA A 25 -4.77 -10.22 3.17
N ILE A 26 -6.01 -10.23 3.69
CA ILE A 26 -6.83 -11.45 3.79
C ILE A 26 -7.07 -12.07 2.41
N VAL A 27 -7.41 -11.26 1.40
CA VAL A 27 -7.63 -11.73 0.02
C VAL A 27 -6.34 -12.31 -0.57
N LEU A 28 -5.20 -11.63 -0.38
CA LEU A 28 -3.91 -12.07 -0.91
C LEU A 28 -3.42 -13.37 -0.25
N LEU A 29 -3.62 -13.54 1.05
CA LEU A 29 -3.28 -14.80 1.74
C LEU A 29 -4.01 -16.00 1.11
N ARG A 30 -5.30 -15.85 0.77
CA ARG A 30 -6.07 -16.89 0.08
C ARG A 30 -5.56 -17.14 -1.33
N LEU A 31 -5.19 -16.09 -2.05
CA LEU A 31 -4.63 -16.20 -3.40
C LEU A 31 -3.27 -16.88 -3.42
N ILE A 32 -2.41 -16.60 -2.43
CA ILE A 32 -1.10 -17.25 -2.27
C ILE A 32 -1.27 -18.75 -2.08
N GLN A 33 -2.19 -19.16 -1.22
CA GLN A 33 -2.50 -20.58 -0.97
C GLN A 33 -3.00 -21.30 -2.23
N LYS A 34 -3.68 -20.60 -3.15
CA LYS A 34 -4.29 -21.18 -4.35
C LYS A 34 -3.38 -21.15 -5.59
N SER A 35 -2.66 -20.05 -5.81
CA SER A 35 -1.97 -19.77 -7.08
C SER A 35 -0.47 -20.10 -7.05
N GLY A 36 0.17 -20.11 -5.87
CA GLY A 36 1.63 -20.28 -5.76
C GLY A 36 2.46 -19.14 -6.38
N TYR A 37 1.82 -18.10 -6.93
CA TYR A 37 2.49 -16.96 -7.54
C TYR A 37 3.17 -16.08 -6.49
N LYS A 38 4.51 -16.06 -6.51
CA LYS A 38 5.34 -15.42 -5.48
C LYS A 38 5.21 -13.90 -5.45
N GLY A 39 4.82 -13.26 -6.57
CA GLY A 39 4.61 -11.82 -6.62
C GLY A 39 3.54 -11.31 -5.65
N HIS A 40 2.60 -12.17 -5.23
CA HIS A 40 1.60 -11.83 -4.21
C HIS A 40 2.23 -11.55 -2.83
N TYR A 41 3.40 -12.10 -2.50
CA TYR A 41 4.08 -11.81 -1.23
C TYR A 41 4.52 -10.35 -1.12
N PHE A 42 4.95 -9.72 -2.23
CA PHE A 42 5.33 -8.31 -2.23
C PHE A 42 4.12 -7.40 -1.99
N VAL A 43 2.99 -7.69 -2.65
CA VAL A 43 1.75 -6.93 -2.46
C VAL A 43 1.18 -7.16 -1.05
N LEU A 44 1.29 -8.37 -0.51
CA LEU A 44 0.91 -8.67 0.87
C LEU A 44 1.77 -7.86 1.86
N ASN A 45 3.08 -7.80 1.65
CA ASN A 45 3.98 -7.00 2.49
C ASN A 45 3.62 -5.52 2.45
N LEU A 46 3.32 -4.98 1.27
CA LEU A 46 2.85 -3.61 1.13
C LEU A 46 1.56 -3.36 1.94
N ALA A 47 0.57 -4.26 1.84
CA ALA A 47 -0.67 -4.14 2.62
C ALA A 47 -0.42 -4.17 4.13
N VAL A 48 0.50 -5.01 4.60
CA VAL A 48 0.91 -5.04 6.02
C VAL A 48 1.58 -3.72 6.43
N ALA A 49 2.50 -3.20 5.61
CA ALA A 49 3.17 -1.94 5.87
C ALA A 49 2.18 -0.75 5.90
N ASP A 50 1.26 -0.67 4.95
CA ASP A 50 0.24 0.39 4.89
C ASP A 50 -0.76 0.31 6.06
N ALA A 51 -1.17 -0.90 6.48
CA ALA A 51 -1.97 -1.06 7.69
C ALA A 51 -1.21 -0.56 8.95
N MET A 52 0.11 -0.79 9.00
CA MET A 52 0.96 -0.29 10.07
C MET A 52 1.11 1.24 10.04
N VAL A 53 1.16 1.86 8.85
CA VAL A 53 1.08 3.34 8.71
C VAL A 53 -0.20 3.85 9.34
N GLY A 54 -1.35 3.29 8.97
CA GLY A 54 -2.64 3.67 9.55
C GLY A 54 -2.67 3.52 11.08
N PHE A 55 -2.15 2.41 11.62
CA PHE A 55 -2.07 2.18 13.06
C PHE A 55 -1.15 3.20 13.77
N THR A 56 0.05 3.44 13.24
CA THR A 56 1.03 4.34 13.87
C THR A 56 0.57 5.80 13.89
N VAL A 57 -0.23 6.23 12.91
CA VAL A 57 -0.85 7.57 12.87
C VAL A 57 -1.92 7.78 13.94
N THR A 58 -2.53 6.73 14.48
CA THR A 58 -3.53 6.88 15.55
C THR A 58 -2.99 7.62 16.79
N GLY A 59 -1.68 7.52 17.07
CA GLY A 59 -1.05 8.30 18.13
C GLY A 59 -1.12 9.82 17.90
N VAL A 60 -1.02 10.26 16.64
CA VAL A 60 -1.15 11.67 16.25
C VAL A 60 -2.62 12.11 16.31
N VAL A 61 -3.55 11.22 15.94
CA VAL A 61 -4.99 11.46 16.07
C VAL A 61 -5.37 11.79 17.52
N MET A 62 -4.83 11.05 18.49
CA MET A 62 -5.10 11.28 19.90
C MET A 62 -4.64 12.67 20.37
N ASP A 63 -3.52 13.19 19.85
CA ASP A 63 -2.99 14.52 20.19
C ASP A 63 -3.85 15.68 19.65
N GLU A 64 -4.66 15.42 18.62
CA GLU A 64 -5.59 16.40 18.04
C GLU A 64 -6.91 16.47 18.81
N PHE A 65 -7.33 15.37 19.45
CA PHE A 65 -8.54 15.32 20.28
C PHE A 65 -8.31 15.64 21.76
N SER A 66 -7.07 15.47 22.23
CA SER A 66 -6.73 15.71 23.64
C SER A 66 -6.35 17.18 23.88
N GLU A 67 -6.61 17.67 25.09
CA GLU A 67 -5.99 18.90 25.59
C GLU A 67 -4.46 18.78 25.58
N PRO A 68 -3.70 19.90 25.50
CA PRO A 68 -2.24 19.87 25.46
C PRO A 68 -1.65 19.04 26.60
N PHE A 69 -1.16 17.85 26.28
CA PHE A 69 -0.38 17.01 27.17
C PHE A 69 1.04 16.95 26.61
N TYR A 70 2.03 17.13 27.47
CA TYR A 70 3.44 17.14 27.12
C TYR A 70 4.07 15.84 27.62
N PRO A 71 4.09 14.76 26.81
CA PRO A 71 4.70 13.50 27.21
C PRO A 71 6.23 13.64 27.29
N PRO A 72 6.92 12.70 27.96
CA PRO A 72 8.38 12.65 27.98
C PRO A 72 8.98 12.59 26.57
N GLN A 73 10.12 13.26 26.35
CA GLN A 73 10.80 13.34 25.03
C GLN A 73 10.96 11.96 24.36
N ILE A 74 11.40 10.94 25.10
CA ILE A 74 11.60 9.59 24.56
C ILE A 74 10.34 8.99 23.95
N PHE A 75 9.17 9.31 24.50
CA PHE A 75 7.90 8.85 23.98
C PHE A 75 7.56 9.52 22.65
N CYS A 76 7.81 10.83 22.50
CA CYS A 76 7.65 11.51 21.21
C CYS A 76 8.63 10.96 20.15
N VAL A 77 9.89 10.73 20.54
CA VAL A 77 10.92 10.17 19.65
C VAL A 77 10.51 8.78 19.17
N LEU A 78 10.11 7.89 20.07
CA LEU A 78 9.65 6.54 19.71
C LEU A 78 8.41 6.58 18.82
N ARG A 79 7.42 7.40 19.15
CA ARG A 79 6.21 7.55 18.34
C ARG A 79 6.53 7.98 16.91
N MET A 80 7.34 9.03 16.74
CA MET A 80 7.72 9.52 15.42
C MET A 80 8.65 8.54 14.69
N ALA A 81 9.47 7.78 15.41
CA ALA A 81 10.27 6.70 14.84
C ALA A 81 9.38 5.59 14.23
N PHE A 82 8.31 5.18 14.93
CA PHE A 82 7.35 4.22 14.39
C PHE A 82 6.61 4.74 13.16
N VAL A 83 6.16 6.00 13.17
CA VAL A 83 5.51 6.65 12.02
C VAL A 83 6.47 6.72 10.82
N THR A 84 7.74 7.06 11.06
CA THR A 84 8.75 7.17 10.00
C THR A 84 9.13 5.80 9.46
N SER A 85 9.31 4.81 10.34
CA SER A 85 9.65 3.45 9.98
C SER A 85 8.53 2.75 9.19
N SER A 86 7.27 2.87 9.62
CA SER A 86 6.12 2.32 8.89
C SER A 86 6.00 2.93 7.49
N SER A 87 6.18 4.26 7.39
CA SER A 87 6.16 4.97 6.11
C SER A 87 7.31 4.53 5.20
N ALA A 88 8.54 4.43 5.73
CA ALA A 88 9.68 3.91 4.99
C ALA A 88 9.46 2.48 4.48
N ALA A 89 8.88 1.60 5.31
CA ALA A 89 8.54 0.23 4.91
C ALA A 89 7.51 0.21 3.77
N SER A 90 6.48 1.06 3.81
CA SER A 90 5.49 1.20 2.73
C SER A 90 6.14 1.65 1.42
N ILE A 91 6.98 2.69 1.46
CA ILE A 91 7.68 3.22 0.28
C ILE A 91 8.59 2.17 -0.34
N LEU A 92 9.44 1.53 0.47
CA LEU A 92 10.34 0.47 0.02
C LEU A 92 9.55 -0.73 -0.55
N SER A 93 8.39 -1.05 0.04
CA SER A 93 7.51 -2.12 -0.46
C SER A 93 6.93 -1.77 -1.82
N LEU A 94 6.52 -0.52 -2.01
CA LEU A 94 6.02 -0.04 -3.30
C LEU A 94 7.11 -0.09 -4.37
N THR A 95 8.33 0.31 -4.03
CA THR A 95 9.48 0.19 -4.93
C THR A 95 9.74 -1.26 -5.30
N LEU A 96 9.69 -2.17 -4.32
CA LEU A 96 9.90 -3.60 -4.55
C LEU A 96 8.80 -4.22 -5.42
N VAL A 97 7.53 -3.83 -5.21
CA VAL A 97 6.42 -4.22 -6.09
C VAL A 97 6.66 -3.70 -7.52
N ALA A 98 7.08 -2.44 -7.68
CA ALA A 98 7.38 -1.88 -9.00
C ALA A 98 8.52 -2.64 -9.70
N CYS A 99 9.60 -2.96 -8.98
CA CYS A 99 10.72 -3.75 -9.49
C CYS A 99 10.31 -5.19 -9.86
N ASP A 100 9.53 -5.87 -9.00
CA ASP A 100 9.00 -7.22 -9.28
C ASP A 100 8.18 -7.24 -10.58
N ARG A 101 7.26 -6.28 -10.72
CA ARG A 101 6.41 -6.17 -11.92
C ARG A 101 7.24 -5.86 -13.15
N HIS A 102 8.18 -4.93 -13.03
CA HIS A 102 9.09 -4.59 -14.12
C HIS A 102 9.91 -5.81 -14.57
N LEU A 103 10.47 -6.59 -13.63
CA LEU A 103 11.23 -7.80 -13.95
C LEU A 103 10.35 -8.88 -14.61
N ALA A 104 9.14 -9.09 -14.08
CA ALA A 104 8.18 -10.06 -14.62
C ALA A 104 7.83 -9.76 -16.08
N ILE A 105 7.63 -8.48 -16.41
CA ILE A 105 7.24 -8.04 -17.75
C ILE A 105 8.44 -8.03 -18.71
N ARG A 106 9.60 -7.54 -18.26
CA ARG A 106 10.77 -7.37 -19.12
C ARG A 106 11.49 -8.68 -19.45
N LYS A 107 11.58 -9.59 -18.47
CA LYS A 107 12.36 -10.82 -18.59
C LYS A 107 11.59 -12.01 -17.99
N PRO A 108 10.49 -12.47 -18.61
CA PRO A 108 9.61 -13.51 -18.05
C PRO A 108 10.33 -14.83 -17.76
N PHE A 109 11.23 -15.30 -18.64
CA PHE A 109 11.99 -16.53 -18.41
C PHE A 109 12.98 -16.42 -17.25
N HIS A 110 13.67 -15.28 -17.14
CA HIS A 110 14.58 -15.02 -16.03
C HIS A 110 13.80 -14.81 -14.72
N TYR A 111 12.62 -14.20 -14.77
CA TYR A 111 11.76 -14.00 -13.59
C TYR A 111 11.48 -15.32 -12.86
N LEU A 112 11.14 -16.38 -13.60
CA LEU A 112 10.88 -17.71 -13.05
C LEU A 112 12.08 -18.30 -12.30
N GLN A 113 13.30 -17.97 -12.76
CA GLN A 113 14.56 -18.42 -12.15
C GLN A 113 15.02 -17.51 -11.01
N LEU A 114 14.79 -16.20 -11.11
CA LEU A 114 15.27 -15.23 -10.12
C LEU A 114 14.36 -15.13 -8.89
N VAL A 115 13.04 -15.21 -9.07
CA VAL A 115 12.08 -15.02 -7.97
C VAL A 115 11.84 -16.36 -7.27
N THR A 116 12.73 -16.66 -6.32
CA THR A 116 12.65 -17.84 -5.44
C THR A 116 12.14 -17.43 -4.05
N GLY A 117 11.52 -18.36 -3.32
CA GLY A 117 10.95 -18.06 -1.99
C GLY A 117 11.99 -17.52 -1.01
N LEU A 118 13.20 -18.09 -1.01
CA LEU A 118 14.32 -17.62 -0.18
C LEU A 118 14.72 -16.17 -0.52
N ARG A 119 14.88 -15.85 -1.82
CA ARG A 119 15.26 -14.50 -2.25
C ARG A 119 14.19 -13.47 -1.91
N VAL A 120 12.92 -13.83 -2.10
CA VAL A 120 11.78 -12.99 -1.67
C VAL A 120 11.86 -12.74 -0.17
N GLY A 121 12.03 -13.79 0.65
CA GLY A 121 12.16 -13.66 2.10
C GLY A 121 13.31 -12.76 2.53
N VAL A 122 14.50 -12.92 1.93
CA VAL A 122 15.67 -12.06 2.20
C VAL A 122 15.39 -10.60 1.85
N GLN A 123 14.75 -10.33 0.71
CA GLN A 123 14.37 -8.97 0.32
C GLN A 123 13.39 -8.34 1.30
N LEU A 124 12.38 -9.09 1.75
CA LEU A 124 11.41 -8.60 2.73
C LEU A 124 12.06 -8.32 4.08
N VAL A 125 12.89 -9.23 4.60
CA VAL A 125 13.61 -9.02 5.87
C VAL A 125 14.54 -7.80 5.76
N GLY A 126 15.32 -7.71 4.69
CA GLY A 126 16.21 -6.56 4.45
C GLY A 126 15.44 -5.23 4.37
N LEU A 127 14.26 -5.24 3.74
CA LEU A 127 13.38 -4.08 3.68
C LEU A 127 12.94 -3.62 5.07
N TRP A 128 12.48 -4.54 5.92
CA TRP A 128 12.06 -4.21 7.30
C TRP A 128 13.22 -3.70 8.14
N LEU A 129 14.41 -4.30 8.01
CA LEU A 129 15.62 -3.83 8.70
C LEU A 129 16.03 -2.44 8.25
N LEU A 130 15.97 -2.15 6.94
CA LEU A 130 16.27 -0.82 6.41
C LEU A 130 15.25 0.22 6.86
N ALA A 131 13.96 -0.13 6.86
CA ALA A 131 12.90 0.74 7.36
C ALA A 131 13.03 1.03 8.87
N ALA A 132 13.38 0.02 9.66
CA ALA A 132 13.66 0.16 11.09
C ALA A 132 14.89 1.04 11.31
N LEU A 133 15.97 0.81 10.56
CA LEU A 133 17.16 1.65 10.62
C LEU A 133 16.82 3.12 10.32
N ILE A 134 16.10 3.40 9.24
CA ILE A 134 15.71 4.76 8.87
C ILE A 134 14.92 5.42 10.01
N GLY A 135 13.83 4.80 10.48
CA GLY A 135 12.94 5.44 11.45
C GLY A 135 13.50 5.52 12.88
N PHE A 136 14.26 4.51 13.33
CA PHE A 136 14.76 4.44 14.71
C PHE A 136 16.16 5.01 14.89
N LEU A 137 16.85 5.42 13.82
CA LEU A 137 18.17 6.05 13.91
C LEU A 137 18.23 7.18 14.96
N PRO A 138 17.24 8.10 15.07
CA PRO A 138 17.27 9.16 16.07
C PRO A 138 17.15 8.66 17.51
N VAL A 139 16.56 7.48 17.75
CA VAL A 139 16.46 6.88 19.10
C VAL A 139 17.85 6.54 19.64
N PHE A 140 18.73 6.05 18.77
CA PHE A 140 20.09 5.63 19.15
C PHE A 140 21.14 6.73 18.98
N ALA A 141 20.85 7.74 18.15
CA ALA A 141 21.77 8.83 17.85
C ALA A 141 21.16 10.19 18.24
N PRO A 142 21.45 10.69 19.47
CA PRO A 142 20.91 11.95 19.97
C PRO A 142 21.22 13.18 19.10
N VAL A 143 22.28 13.13 18.27
CA VAL A 143 22.60 14.17 17.28
C VAL A 143 21.47 14.44 16.28
N PHE A 144 20.58 13.45 16.09
CA PHE A 144 19.41 13.56 15.22
C PHE A 144 18.14 13.95 15.95
N GLN A 145 18.20 14.18 17.27
CA GLN A 145 17.06 14.64 18.05
C GLN A 145 17.10 16.16 18.22
N ARG A 146 15.91 16.77 18.25
CA ARG A 146 15.73 18.15 18.69
C ARG A 146 15.15 18.12 20.10
N ILE A 147 15.86 18.70 21.07
CA ILE A 147 15.38 18.79 22.45
C ILE A 147 14.53 20.06 22.55
N SER A 148 13.21 19.89 22.66
CA SER A 148 12.27 20.98 22.92
C SER A 148 11.37 20.58 24.09
N ALA A 149 11.41 21.36 25.17
CA ALA A 149 10.75 20.99 26.43
C ALA A 149 9.24 21.28 26.46
N GLN A 150 8.68 21.97 25.45
CA GLN A 150 7.34 22.58 25.52
C GLN A 150 6.55 22.54 24.20
N GLU A 151 6.76 21.54 23.36
CA GLU A 151 5.99 21.38 22.11
C GLU A 151 5.23 20.05 22.05
N LYS A 152 4.14 20.03 21.28
CA LYS A 152 3.43 18.78 20.93
C LYS A 152 4.40 17.84 20.21
N CYS A 153 4.21 16.51 20.34
CA CYS A 153 4.99 15.55 19.56
C CYS A 153 4.73 15.78 18.06
N SER A 154 5.64 16.44 17.37
CA SER A 154 5.57 16.67 15.92
C SER A 154 6.86 16.23 15.23
N PHE A 155 6.81 15.97 13.93
CA PHE A 155 7.97 15.48 13.18
C PHE A 155 9.10 16.51 13.20
N PHE A 156 8.77 17.80 13.04
CA PHE A 156 9.75 18.92 13.12
C PHE A 156 10.12 19.35 14.54
N GLY A 157 9.30 18.98 15.53
CA GLY A 157 9.61 19.20 16.94
C GLY A 157 10.59 18.17 17.52
N VAL A 158 10.59 16.95 16.97
CA VAL A 158 11.35 15.81 17.51
C VAL A 158 12.66 15.56 16.76
N PHE A 159 12.69 15.76 15.45
CA PHE A 159 13.88 15.45 14.64
C PHE A 159 14.69 16.69 14.27
N HIS A 160 16.02 16.54 14.35
CA HIS A 160 16.95 17.56 13.91
C HIS A 160 16.91 17.71 12.38
N PRO A 161 17.05 18.93 11.82
CA PRO A 161 17.02 19.12 10.37
C PRO A 161 18.06 18.30 9.60
N THR A 162 19.21 18.00 10.21
CA THR A 162 20.23 17.10 9.63
C THR A 162 19.64 15.72 9.32
N TYR A 163 18.86 15.15 10.24
CA TYR A 163 18.21 13.86 10.02
C TYR A 163 17.21 13.91 8.87
N MET A 164 16.39 14.97 8.83
CA MET A 164 15.40 15.17 7.76
C MET A 164 16.07 15.26 6.39
N LEU A 165 17.18 15.99 6.31
CA LEU A 165 17.99 16.09 5.10
C LEU A 165 18.61 14.74 4.73
N THR A 166 19.18 14.01 5.69
CA THR A 166 19.74 12.66 5.48
C THR A 166 18.69 11.70 4.92
N VAL A 167 17.51 11.60 5.53
CA VAL A 167 16.43 10.72 5.08
C VAL A 167 15.91 11.14 3.70
N SER A 168 15.83 12.43 3.41
CA SER A 168 15.40 12.93 2.10
C SER A 168 16.42 12.61 1.00
N CYS A 169 17.70 12.94 1.22
CA CYS A 169 18.78 12.79 0.24
C CYS A 169 19.20 11.34 -0.01
N ILE A 170 19.25 10.52 1.03
CA ILE A 170 19.74 9.13 0.94
C ILE A 170 18.58 8.13 0.81
N GLY A 171 17.38 8.48 1.29
CA GLY A 171 16.19 7.64 1.20
C GLY A 171 15.28 8.03 0.03
N PHE A 172 14.62 9.19 0.14
CA PHE A 172 13.51 9.55 -0.74
C PHE A 172 13.93 9.84 -2.19
N PHE A 173 14.91 10.72 -2.43
CA PHE A 173 15.28 11.08 -3.81
C PHE A 173 15.85 9.92 -4.64
N PRO A 174 16.70 9.03 -4.09
CA PRO A 174 17.11 7.83 -4.80
C PRO A 174 15.94 6.93 -5.15
N ALA A 175 15.00 6.73 -4.22
CA ALA A 175 13.77 5.97 -4.49
C ALA A 175 12.92 6.64 -5.59
N LEU A 176 12.75 7.97 -5.53
CA LEU A 176 12.04 8.75 -6.54
C LEU A 176 12.68 8.62 -7.93
N PHE A 177 14.01 8.73 -8.02
CA PHE A 177 14.72 8.57 -9.29
C PHE A 177 14.52 7.18 -9.89
N LEU A 178 14.61 6.13 -9.05
CA LEU A 178 14.31 4.77 -9.46
C LEU A 178 12.86 4.64 -9.94
N PHE A 179 11.90 5.24 -9.24
CA PHE A 179 10.50 5.25 -9.64
C PHE A 179 10.28 5.93 -11.00
N ILE A 180 10.88 7.10 -11.22
CA ILE A 180 10.81 7.82 -12.50
C ILE A 180 11.43 6.98 -13.62
N TYR A 181 12.59 6.36 -13.38
CA TYR A 181 13.23 5.46 -14.32
C TYR A 181 12.30 4.30 -14.71
N LEU A 182 11.74 3.61 -13.73
CA LEU A 182 10.81 2.50 -13.95
C LEU A 182 9.57 2.96 -14.71
N TYR A 183 9.01 4.12 -14.35
CA TYR A 183 7.85 4.71 -15.03
C TYR A 183 8.14 5.00 -16.50
N CYS A 184 9.27 5.65 -16.80
CA CYS A 184 9.68 5.96 -18.16
C CYS A 184 9.91 4.71 -19.01
N ASP A 185 10.59 3.68 -18.47
CA ASP A 185 10.76 2.41 -19.19
C ASP A 185 9.41 1.71 -19.41
N MET A 186 8.51 1.72 -18.41
CA MET A 186 7.16 1.19 -18.55
C MET A 186 6.35 1.89 -19.64
N LEU A 187 6.38 3.23 -19.70
CA LEU A 187 5.75 3.99 -20.77
C LEU A 187 6.37 3.66 -22.14
N LYS A 188 7.69 3.49 -22.21
CA LYS A 188 8.37 3.08 -23.45
C LYS A 188 7.89 1.70 -23.91
N ILE A 189 7.81 0.71 -23.02
CA ILE A 189 7.27 -0.62 -23.32
C ILE A 189 5.84 -0.50 -23.85
N ALA A 190 5.00 0.27 -23.17
CA ALA A 190 3.60 0.47 -23.57
C ALA A 190 3.50 1.09 -24.98
N SER A 191 4.28 2.13 -25.25
CA SER A 191 4.31 2.82 -26.55
C SER A 191 4.75 1.88 -27.67
N VAL A 192 5.82 1.10 -27.46
CA VAL A 192 6.28 0.11 -28.43
C VAL A 192 5.23 -0.96 -28.69
N HIS A 193 4.53 -1.42 -27.65
CA HIS A 193 3.47 -2.41 -27.78
C HIS A 193 2.27 -1.90 -28.57
N VAL A 194 1.86 -0.65 -28.34
CA VAL A 194 0.79 0.01 -29.11
C VAL A 194 1.19 0.17 -30.57
N GLN A 195 2.44 0.52 -30.84
CA GLN A 195 2.95 0.65 -32.20
C GLN A 195 2.94 -0.70 -32.94
N HIS A 196 3.39 -1.77 -32.28
CA HIS A 196 3.37 -3.10 -32.88
C HIS A 196 1.95 -3.59 -33.20
N ILE A 197 0.97 -3.29 -32.33
CA ILE A 197 -0.45 -3.60 -32.60
C ILE A 197 -0.93 -2.87 -33.85
N ARG A 198 -0.61 -1.57 -33.99
CA ARG A 198 -0.98 -0.79 -35.18
C ARG A 198 -0.33 -1.33 -36.46
N GLU A 199 0.92 -1.76 -36.39
CA GLU A 199 1.63 -2.34 -37.54
C GLU A 199 1.00 -3.68 -37.98
N VAL A 200 0.62 -4.55 -37.04
CA VAL A 200 -0.08 -5.82 -37.32
C VAL A 200 -1.48 -5.58 -37.88
N GLU A 201 -2.17 -4.55 -37.41
CA GLU A 201 -3.48 -4.13 -37.92
C GLU A 201 -3.37 -3.59 -39.36
N HIS A 202 -2.39 -2.75 -39.64
CA HIS A 202 -2.10 -2.25 -40.98
C HIS A 202 -1.66 -3.35 -41.96
N ALA A 203 -0.97 -4.39 -41.48
CA ALA A 203 -0.58 -5.55 -42.30
C ALA A 203 -1.75 -6.49 -42.65
N GLY A 204 -2.99 -6.20 -42.20
CA GLY A 204 -4.17 -7.04 -42.46
C GLY A 204 -4.17 -8.39 -41.73
N LEU A 205 -3.25 -8.59 -40.78
CA LEU A 205 -3.08 -9.84 -40.01
C LEU A 205 -3.87 -9.85 -38.69
N ALA A 206 -4.65 -8.79 -38.42
CA ALA A 206 -5.41 -8.61 -37.17
C ALA A 206 -6.43 -9.72 -36.87
N GLY A 207 -6.85 -10.50 -37.88
CA GLY A 207 -7.85 -11.57 -37.73
C GLY A 207 -7.32 -12.92 -37.23
N SER A 208 -6.01 -13.16 -37.20
CA SER A 208 -5.48 -14.54 -37.10
C SER A 208 -5.14 -15.03 -35.69
N CYS A 209 -4.93 -14.14 -34.71
CA CYS A 209 -4.90 -14.48 -33.28
C CYS A 209 -4.64 -13.21 -32.44
N PRO A 210 -5.48 -12.87 -31.44
CA PRO A 210 -5.04 -11.97 -30.38
C PRO A 210 -3.98 -12.70 -29.56
N PRO A 211 -2.79 -12.12 -29.30
CA PRO A 211 -1.81 -12.78 -28.44
C PRO A 211 -2.40 -12.93 -27.03
N PRO A 212 -2.52 -14.16 -26.50
CA PRO A 212 -3.40 -14.45 -25.36
C PRO A 212 -2.97 -13.81 -24.02
N HIS A 213 -1.76 -13.25 -23.92
CA HIS A 213 -1.21 -12.70 -22.68
C HIS A 213 -1.01 -11.16 -22.66
N THR A 214 -1.13 -10.47 -23.79
CA THR A 214 -0.74 -9.04 -23.87
C THR A 214 -1.67 -8.09 -23.15
N THR A 215 -2.97 -8.39 -23.12
CA THR A 215 -3.97 -7.49 -22.54
C THR A 215 -4.00 -7.51 -21.01
N SER A 216 -3.63 -8.62 -20.37
CA SER A 216 -3.46 -8.70 -18.91
C SER A 216 -2.20 -7.95 -18.50
N ASP A 217 -1.12 -8.11 -19.26
CA ASP A 217 0.18 -7.52 -18.95
C ASP A 217 0.14 -6.01 -19.11
N MET A 218 -0.55 -5.50 -20.14
CA MET A 218 -0.77 -4.06 -20.33
C MET A 218 -1.61 -3.44 -19.22
N LYS A 219 -2.60 -4.18 -18.68
CA LYS A 219 -3.40 -3.72 -17.54
C LYS A 219 -2.56 -3.65 -16.27
N ALA A 220 -1.76 -4.70 -16.00
CA ALA A 220 -0.85 -4.72 -14.87
C ALA A 220 0.19 -3.58 -14.97
N LEU A 221 0.75 -3.34 -16.16
CA LEU A 221 1.68 -2.25 -16.44
C LEU A 221 1.05 -0.88 -16.14
N ARG A 222 -0.18 -0.63 -16.62
CA ARG A 222 -0.91 0.61 -16.34
C ARG A 222 -1.16 0.81 -14.86
N THR A 223 -1.57 -0.23 -14.13
CA THR A 223 -1.80 -0.14 -12.68
C THR A 223 -0.53 0.23 -11.94
N VAL A 224 0.60 -0.38 -12.28
CA VAL A 224 1.90 -0.08 -11.66
C VAL A 224 2.36 1.33 -12.00
N ALA A 225 2.22 1.77 -13.26
CA ALA A 225 2.54 3.14 -13.65
C ALA A 225 1.72 4.19 -12.87
N ILE A 226 0.42 3.93 -12.65
CA ILE A 226 -0.44 4.78 -11.83
C ILE A 226 0.02 4.79 -10.36
N LEU A 227 0.34 3.62 -9.79
CA LEU A 227 0.87 3.52 -8.42
C LEU A 227 2.13 4.38 -8.24
N ILE A 228 3.06 4.30 -9.20
CA ILE A 228 4.30 5.09 -9.20
C ILE A 228 3.99 6.60 -9.27
N GLY A 229 3.07 7.01 -10.15
CA GLY A 229 2.65 8.41 -10.28
C GLY A 229 1.97 8.94 -9.01
N CYS A 230 1.07 8.17 -8.41
CA CYS A 230 0.42 8.51 -7.14
C CYS A 230 1.44 8.68 -6.01
N PHE A 231 2.44 7.80 -5.93
CA PHE A 231 3.52 7.92 -4.95
C PHE A 231 4.32 9.22 -5.13
N ALA A 232 4.76 9.51 -6.36
CA ALA A 232 5.52 10.73 -6.63
C ALA A 232 4.71 11.99 -6.28
N LEU A 233 3.44 12.06 -6.71
CA LEU A 233 2.59 13.21 -6.44
C LEU A 233 2.21 13.38 -4.96
N SER A 234 2.14 12.29 -4.20
CA SER A 234 1.74 12.34 -2.79
C SER A 234 2.87 12.74 -1.86
N TRP A 235 4.09 12.24 -2.09
CA TRP A 235 5.22 12.45 -1.18
C TRP A 235 6.17 13.57 -1.62
N LEU A 236 6.33 13.81 -2.92
CA LEU A 236 7.26 14.83 -3.41
C LEU A 236 6.99 16.24 -2.83
N PRO A 237 5.73 16.72 -2.72
CA PRO A 237 5.46 18.03 -2.11
C PRO A 237 5.95 18.12 -0.66
N PHE A 238 5.73 17.07 0.14
CA PHE A 238 6.15 17.02 1.54
C PHE A 238 7.67 17.09 1.69
N PHE A 239 8.42 16.30 0.92
CA PHE A 239 9.88 16.28 1.00
C PHE A 239 10.51 17.58 0.49
N ILE A 240 10.01 18.15 -0.60
CA ILE A 240 10.47 19.46 -1.09
C ILE A 240 10.21 20.53 -0.04
N ALA A 241 8.98 20.60 0.50
CA ALA A 241 8.62 21.58 1.52
C ALA A 241 9.48 21.42 2.80
N SER A 242 9.78 20.19 3.20
CA SER A 242 10.62 19.90 4.37
C SER A 242 12.06 20.42 4.20
N ILE A 243 12.62 20.28 3.00
CA ILE A 243 13.96 20.80 2.67
C ILE A 243 13.94 22.33 2.63
N VAL A 244 12.95 22.92 1.95
CA VAL A 244 12.79 24.38 1.90
C VAL A 244 12.67 24.95 3.31
N GLN A 245 11.88 24.33 4.18
CA GLN A 245 11.71 24.76 5.56
C GLN A 245 12.97 24.60 6.42
N THR A 246 13.81 23.61 6.11
CA THR A 246 15.11 23.41 6.76
C THR A 246 16.12 24.51 6.41
N VAL A 247 16.07 25.02 5.18
CA VAL A 247 16.97 26.08 4.69
C VAL A 247 16.42 27.48 4.96
N CYS A 248 15.09 27.64 4.92
CA CYS A 248 14.38 28.90 5.08
C CYS A 248 13.23 28.73 6.08
N THR A 249 13.46 29.15 7.32
CA THR A 249 12.49 29.00 8.42
C THR A 249 11.21 29.83 8.24
N ASN A 250 11.25 30.88 7.41
CA ASN A 250 10.14 31.81 7.20
C ASN A 250 9.38 31.55 5.87
N CYS A 251 9.80 30.58 5.07
CA CYS A 251 9.22 30.35 3.74
C CYS A 251 7.89 29.59 3.79
N LEU A 252 7.75 28.64 4.72
CA LEU A 252 6.55 27.84 4.88
C LEU A 252 6.19 27.75 6.37
N THR A 253 4.92 27.46 6.66
CA THR A 253 4.50 27.19 8.03
C THR A 253 4.56 25.69 8.28
N TYR A 254 5.20 25.25 9.38
CA TYR A 254 5.23 23.84 9.80
C TYR A 254 3.84 23.20 9.81
N LYS A 255 2.81 23.96 10.21
CA LYS A 255 1.41 23.55 10.16
C LYS A 255 0.95 23.12 8.76
N VAL A 256 1.34 23.82 7.71
CA VAL A 256 0.94 23.46 6.33
C VAL A 256 1.58 22.14 5.91
N ILE A 257 2.85 21.94 6.28
CA ILE A 257 3.61 20.73 5.94
C ILE A 257 3.07 19.53 6.71
N GLU A 258 2.95 19.64 8.04
CA GLU A 258 2.51 18.56 8.92
C GLU A 258 1.00 18.28 8.84
N SER A 259 0.17 19.23 8.41
CA SER A 259 -1.28 19.01 8.28
C SER A 259 -1.70 18.58 6.87
N TYR A 260 -1.26 19.27 5.82
CA TYR A 260 -1.79 19.06 4.46
C TYR A 260 -0.89 18.20 3.60
N LEU A 261 0.42 18.49 3.58
CA LEU A 261 1.36 17.75 2.73
C LEU A 261 1.62 16.35 3.30
N TRP A 262 1.68 16.22 4.62
CA TRP A 262 1.76 14.91 5.26
C TRP A 262 0.48 14.08 5.06
N LEU A 263 -0.70 14.71 5.17
CA LEU A 263 -1.98 14.04 4.87
C LEU A 263 -2.05 13.54 3.43
N LEU A 264 -1.52 14.30 2.48
CA LEU A 264 -1.40 13.87 1.09
C LEU A 264 -0.52 12.61 0.95
N GLY A 265 0.60 12.56 1.67
CA GLY A 265 1.45 11.37 1.77
C GLY A 265 0.72 10.15 2.36
N LEU A 266 -0.09 10.37 3.41
CA LEU A 266 -0.90 9.31 4.03
C LEU A 266 -1.96 8.73 3.08
N CYS A 267 -2.54 9.57 2.20
CA CYS A 267 -3.49 9.10 1.19
C CYS A 267 -2.86 8.07 0.23
N ASN A 268 -1.53 8.04 0.06
CA ASN A 268 -0.85 7.02 -0.75
C ASN A 268 -1.16 5.60 -0.27
N SER A 269 -1.12 5.38 1.05
CA SER A 269 -1.41 4.09 1.68
C SER A 269 -2.89 3.67 1.54
N LEU A 270 -3.80 4.60 1.24
CA LEU A 270 -5.20 4.31 0.91
C LEU A 270 -5.40 4.02 -0.58
N LEU A 271 -4.68 4.73 -1.46
CA LEU A 271 -4.78 4.55 -2.91
C LEU A 271 -4.33 3.16 -3.36
N ASN A 272 -3.36 2.58 -2.67
CA ASN A 272 -2.81 1.26 -2.96
C ASN A 272 -3.92 0.17 -3.03
N PRO A 273 -4.70 -0.11 -1.97
CA PRO A 273 -5.86 -1.03 -2.02
C PRO A 273 -6.88 -0.74 -3.14
N LEU A 274 -7.19 0.54 -3.39
CA LEU A 274 -8.17 0.94 -4.41
C LEU A 274 -7.68 0.57 -5.82
N LEU A 275 -6.38 0.74 -6.08
CA LEU A 275 -5.78 0.41 -7.36
C LEU A 275 -5.72 -1.11 -7.58
N TYR A 276 -5.37 -1.89 -6.54
CA TYR A 276 -5.42 -3.36 -6.64
C TYR A 276 -6.85 -3.88 -6.84
N SER A 277 -7.80 -3.38 -6.06
CA SER A 277 -9.20 -3.82 -6.12
C SER A 277 -9.92 -3.39 -7.39
N CYS A 278 -9.58 -2.27 -8.03
CA CYS A 278 -10.24 -1.86 -9.27
C CYS A 278 -9.66 -2.56 -10.52
N TRP A 279 -8.35 -2.84 -10.53
CA TRP A 279 -7.65 -3.28 -11.75
C TRP A 279 -7.17 -4.74 -11.78
N GLN A 280 -6.99 -5.42 -10.64
CA GLN A 280 -6.71 -6.88 -10.64
C GLN A 280 -8.02 -7.67 -10.66
N LYS A 281 -8.30 -8.33 -11.80
CA LYS A 281 -9.49 -9.19 -11.95
C LYS A 281 -9.57 -10.29 -10.89
N ASP A 282 -8.44 -10.91 -10.56
CA ASP A 282 -8.38 -12.02 -9.60
C ASP A 282 -8.73 -11.56 -8.17
N VAL A 283 -8.24 -10.38 -7.80
CA VAL A 283 -8.54 -9.73 -6.53
C VAL A 283 -10.03 -9.38 -6.46
N ARG A 284 -10.59 -8.76 -7.51
CA ARG A 284 -12.04 -8.47 -7.63
C ARG A 284 -12.91 -9.72 -7.49
N LEU A 285 -12.50 -10.82 -8.11
CA LEU A 285 -13.23 -12.07 -8.06
C LEU A 285 -13.26 -12.63 -6.64
N GLN A 286 -12.13 -12.57 -5.93
CA GLN A 286 -12.07 -12.96 -4.52
C GLN A 286 -12.85 -12.02 -3.60
N PHE A 287 -12.83 -10.71 -3.84
CA PHE A 287 -13.67 -9.75 -3.12
C PHE A 287 -15.16 -10.06 -3.29
N SER A 288 -15.61 -10.39 -4.51
CA SER A 288 -16.98 -10.80 -4.78
C SER A 288 -17.36 -12.11 -4.06
N GLN A 289 -16.45 -13.09 -4.03
CA GLN A 289 -16.63 -14.34 -3.29
C GLN A 289 -16.68 -14.13 -1.77
N LEU A 290 -15.86 -13.22 -1.24
CA LEU A 290 -15.85 -12.85 0.17
C LEU A 290 -17.15 -12.14 0.55
N ALA A 291 -17.60 -11.20 -0.27
CA ALA A 291 -18.85 -10.47 -0.08
C ALA A 291 -20.08 -11.38 -0.14
N THR A 292 -20.13 -12.32 -1.09
CA THR A 292 -21.20 -13.33 -1.16
C THR A 292 -21.15 -14.30 0.02
N GLY A 293 -19.98 -14.70 0.49
CA GLY A 293 -19.81 -15.51 1.70
C GLY A 293 -20.27 -14.81 2.97
N VAL A 294 -19.95 -13.52 3.14
CA VAL A 294 -20.43 -12.68 4.25
C VAL A 294 -21.94 -12.48 4.16
N LYS A 295 -22.47 -12.14 2.97
CA LYS A 295 -23.92 -12.03 2.73
C LYS A 295 -24.65 -13.31 3.09
N ARG A 296 -24.10 -14.48 2.73
CA ARG A 296 -24.66 -15.79 3.08
C ARG A 296 -24.64 -16.04 4.59
N ARG A 297 -23.57 -15.70 5.30
CA ARG A 297 -23.51 -15.83 6.78
C ARG A 297 -24.45 -14.86 7.50
N VAL A 298 -24.56 -13.62 7.01
CA VAL A 298 -25.48 -12.61 7.56
C VAL A 298 -26.93 -13.04 7.33
N LEU A 299 -27.26 -13.54 6.14
CA LEU A 299 -28.57 -14.13 5.83
C LEU A 299 -28.87 -15.37 6.69
N LEU A 300 -27.89 -16.24 6.93
CA LEU A 300 -28.05 -17.38 7.83
C LEU A 300 -28.27 -16.96 9.28
N HIS A 301 -27.55 -15.93 9.77
CA HIS A 301 -27.76 -15.40 11.12
C HIS A 301 -29.09 -14.65 11.27
N LEU A 302 -29.56 -13.95 10.23
CA LEU A 302 -30.89 -13.32 10.20
C LEU A 302 -32.01 -14.36 10.07
N GLY A 303 -31.79 -15.43 9.29
CA GLY A 303 -32.71 -16.57 9.17
C GLY A 303 -32.84 -17.38 10.46
N ASN A 304 -31.74 -17.55 11.21
CA ASN A 304 -31.77 -18.22 12.52
C ASN A 304 -32.46 -17.39 13.63
N ARG A 305 -32.66 -16.08 13.44
CA ARG A 305 -33.48 -15.27 14.36
C ARG A 305 -34.99 -15.38 14.11
N HIS A 306 -35.42 -16.01 13.01
CA HIS A 306 -36.82 -16.17 12.65
C HIS A 306 -37.34 -17.63 12.74
N HIS A 307 -36.70 -18.49 13.54
CA HIS A 307 -37.29 -19.79 13.87
C HIS A 307 -38.49 -19.63 14.81
N PHE A 308 -39.66 -19.43 14.20
CA PHE A 308 -40.96 -19.81 14.76
C PHE A 308 -40.97 -21.33 15.01
N PRO A 309 -41.46 -21.80 16.18
CA PRO A 309 -41.49 -23.22 16.48
C PRO A 309 -42.60 -23.93 15.70
N GLY A 310 -42.20 -24.94 14.92
CA GLY A 310 -42.98 -26.16 14.72
C GLY A 310 -43.98 -26.20 13.55
N ARG A 311 -43.60 -26.91 12.48
CA ARG A 311 -44.43 -28.02 11.94
C ARG A 311 -43.60 -28.92 11.04
N GLY A 312 -43.62 -30.22 11.36
CA GLY A 312 -42.75 -31.24 10.78
C GLY A 312 -42.98 -31.49 9.29
N THR A 313 -41.89 -31.65 8.56
CA THR A 313 -41.88 -32.16 7.19
C THR A 313 -41.64 -33.67 7.21
N LYS A 314 -42.62 -34.42 6.70
CA LYS A 314 -42.48 -35.84 6.39
C LYS A 314 -41.43 -36.02 5.28
N SER A 315 -40.58 -37.03 5.43
CA SER A 315 -39.59 -37.49 4.46
C SER A 315 -40.24 -38.03 3.18
N LEU A 316 -39.72 -37.66 2.00
CA LEU A 316 -39.93 -38.38 0.74
C LEU A 316 -38.61 -38.96 0.22
N PRO A 317 -38.63 -40.13 -0.45
CA PRO A 317 -37.44 -40.96 -0.64
C PRO A 317 -36.60 -40.54 -1.86
N THR A 318 -35.31 -40.81 -1.74
CA THR A 318 -34.24 -40.63 -2.73
C THR A 318 -34.41 -41.60 -3.90
N VAL A 319 -34.43 -41.11 -5.14
CA VAL A 319 -34.28 -41.94 -6.35
C VAL A 319 -32.98 -41.55 -7.05
N SER A 320 -32.12 -42.54 -7.23
CA SER A 320 -30.81 -42.47 -7.89
C SER A 320 -30.97 -42.60 -9.41
N CYS A 321 -30.57 -41.57 -10.18
CA CYS A 321 -30.46 -41.64 -11.63
C CYS A 321 -29.16 -42.32 -12.06
N LEU A 322 -29.19 -43.65 -12.19
CA LEU A 322 -28.17 -44.44 -12.88
C LEU A 322 -28.87 -45.53 -13.67
N ARG A 323 -29.50 -45.13 -14.79
CA ARG A 323 -29.87 -45.97 -15.93
C ARG A 323 -30.56 -45.09 -16.97
N LEU A 324 -29.86 -44.82 -18.07
CA LEU A 324 -30.40 -44.51 -19.39
C LEU A 324 -29.21 -44.43 -20.35
N GLN A 325 -28.72 -45.61 -20.71
CA GLN A 325 -27.90 -45.82 -21.88
C GLN A 325 -28.30 -47.20 -22.41
N ASP A 326 -29.39 -47.18 -23.18
CA ASP A 326 -29.80 -48.14 -24.21
C ASP A 326 -30.82 -47.41 -25.10
#